data_AF-A0A6J1R1Y7-F1
#
_entry.id   AF-A0A6J1R1Y7-F1
#
_cell.length_a   1.000
_cell.length_b   1.000
_cell.length_c   1.000
_cell.angle_alpha   90.00
_cell.angle_beta   90.00
_cell.angle_gamma   90.00
#
_symmetry.space_group_name_H-M   'P 1'
#
loop_
_entity.id
_entity.type
_entity.pdbx_description
1 polymer ?
#
loop_
_entity_poly.entity_id
_entity_poly.type
_entity_poly.pdbx_seq_one_letter_code
_entity_poly.pdbx_strand_id
1 'polypeptide(L)'
;LLFSQVVILFLSARASSEVKKLTCRDNDGYNVCHYKGVLVEVTQSRFEDRLDLSNLDLLAIRENAFKNVSTKALVLNRNRISVLKRESFRGLPNLKYLFLDHNVVPLSGHLFADLRHLPTLSLFFNKIDSIPKDSFAGLSSLISLYLGHNDIEAIEAESFSNHNPGLLHLWLNNNKISCIAPDSFAGLTELNGLCLAGNRLEDFPSGAFRGLNKLEYLSLDINRITSVSRSLLRDLVGLKILRLQQNEISALEPDTFRDLSQLEQLDLSENKLSHIVAGTFAGLSNLENIALSDNGIHTVDNGTFADLVKLRYLGFGGNNFTEIYREVSGLPVTPTILRFLKF
;
A
#
# COMPACT_ATOMS: atom_id res chain seq x y z
N LEU A 1 2.72 -20.95 30.79
CA LEU A 1 2.07 -20.39 32.01
C LEU A 1 2.51 -18.93 32.14
N LEU A 2 1.71 -18.01 31.62
CA LEU A 2 1.63 -16.59 32.03
C LEU A 2 0.43 -16.03 31.27
N PHE A 3 -0.73 -16.09 31.94
CA PHE A 3 -2.01 -15.61 31.42
C PHE A 3 -2.04 -14.09 31.49
N SER A 4 -2.40 -13.49 30.36
CA SER A 4 -2.79 -12.10 30.17
C SER A 4 -3.91 -11.70 31.16
N GLN A 5 -3.66 -10.68 31.99
CA GLN A 5 -4.70 -10.01 32.75
C GLN A 5 -5.43 -9.01 31.85
N VAL A 6 -6.45 -9.49 31.15
CA VAL A 6 -7.48 -8.61 30.59
C VAL A 6 -8.40 -8.20 31.73
N VAL A 7 -8.38 -6.92 32.08
CA VAL A 7 -9.35 -6.32 33.01
C VAL A 7 -10.70 -6.27 32.29
N ILE A 8 -11.53 -7.28 32.51
CA ILE A 8 -12.94 -7.27 32.11
C ILE A 8 -13.69 -6.38 33.11
N LEU A 9 -13.96 -5.14 32.71
CA LEU A 9 -14.87 -4.24 33.42
C LEU A 9 -16.31 -4.78 33.27
N PHE A 10 -16.76 -5.57 34.25
CA PHE A 10 -18.18 -5.83 34.46
C PHE A 10 -18.87 -4.55 34.95
N LEU A 11 -19.69 -3.93 34.09
CA LEU A 11 -20.63 -2.90 34.51
C LEU A 11 -21.81 -3.55 35.26
N SER A 12 -21.62 -3.85 36.54
CA SER A 12 -22.75 -4.00 37.46
C SER A 12 -23.27 -2.61 37.80
N ALA A 13 -24.48 -2.29 37.34
CA ALA A 13 -25.12 -1.01 37.57
C ALA A 13 -25.42 -0.79 39.07
N ARG A 14 -24.57 -0.02 39.76
CA ARG A 14 -25.03 0.86 40.83
C ARG A 14 -25.26 2.23 40.21
N ALA A 15 -26.53 2.65 40.21
CA ALA A 15 -26.96 3.96 39.76
C ALA A 15 -26.33 5.06 40.65
N SER A 16 -25.20 5.59 40.20
CA SER A 16 -24.78 6.94 40.55
C SER A 16 -25.43 7.87 39.51
N SER A 17 -26.30 8.76 39.96
CA SER A 17 -27.00 9.75 39.14
C SER A 17 -26.07 10.91 38.74
N GLU A 18 -24.93 10.62 38.15
CA GLU A 18 -24.23 11.62 37.34
C GLU A 18 -25.04 11.80 36.06
N VAL A 19 -25.64 12.98 35.89
CA VAL A 19 -26.28 13.37 34.63
C VAL A 19 -25.25 13.21 33.52
N LYS A 20 -25.45 12.24 32.61
CA LYS A 20 -24.63 12.06 31.41
C LYS A 20 -24.72 13.34 30.59
N LYS A 21 -23.80 14.28 30.78
CA LYS A 21 -23.76 15.53 30.02
C LYS A 21 -23.23 15.23 28.61
N LEU A 22 -24.15 14.83 27.74
CA LEU A 22 -23.92 14.67 26.31
C LEU A 22 -23.42 16.01 25.75
N THR A 23 -22.30 15.98 25.02
CA THR A 23 -21.80 17.15 24.30
C THR A 23 -22.31 17.04 22.87
N CYS A 24 -23.27 17.89 22.50
CA CYS A 24 -23.79 17.99 21.14
C CYS A 24 -23.31 19.30 20.51
N ARG A 25 -22.86 19.23 19.26
CA ARG A 25 -22.46 20.39 18.47
C ARG A 25 -23.02 20.27 17.06
N ASP A 26 -23.46 21.40 16.52
CA ASP A 26 -23.67 21.52 15.08
C ASP A 26 -22.30 21.54 14.40
N ASN A 27 -22.18 20.75 13.36
CA ASN A 27 -20.97 20.56 12.58
C ASN A 27 -21.42 20.48 11.12
N ASP A 28 -21.46 21.65 10.47
CA ASP A 28 -21.79 21.79 9.05
C ASP A 28 -23.01 20.96 8.61
N GLY A 29 -24.18 21.22 9.20
CA GLY A 29 -25.41 20.52 8.82
C GLY A 29 -25.62 19.15 9.48
N TYR A 30 -24.72 18.75 10.39
CA TYR A 30 -24.87 17.57 11.24
C TYR A 30 -24.93 17.98 12.71
N ASN A 31 -25.87 17.41 13.46
CA ASN A 31 -25.83 17.48 14.92
C ASN A 31 -25.11 16.24 15.45
N VAL A 32 -23.93 16.46 16.02
CA VAL A 32 -23.00 15.43 16.45
C VAL A 32 -22.95 15.42 17.97
N CYS A 33 -23.35 14.30 18.57
CA CYS A 33 -23.41 14.11 20.01
C CYS A 33 -22.42 13.03 20.46
N HIS A 34 -21.56 13.37 21.42
CA HIS A 34 -20.60 12.44 22.02
C HIS A 34 -20.55 12.60 23.54
N TYR A 35 -20.14 11.53 24.24
CA TYR A 35 -20.02 11.51 25.70
C TYR A 35 -18.79 10.71 26.11
N LYS A 36 -17.89 11.34 26.89
CA LYS A 36 -16.63 10.72 27.37
C LYS A 36 -15.87 9.99 26.24
N GLY A 37 -15.72 10.64 25.08
CA GLY A 37 -15.04 10.08 23.91
C GLY A 37 -15.84 9.07 23.08
N VAL A 38 -17.06 8.71 23.46
CA VAL A 38 -17.91 7.82 22.67
C VAL A 38 -18.81 8.64 21.75
N LEU A 39 -18.76 8.42 20.44
CA LEU A 39 -19.73 8.98 19.50
C LEU A 39 -21.08 8.30 19.75
N VAL A 40 -22.06 9.07 20.20
CA VAL A 40 -23.36 8.55 20.66
C VAL A 40 -24.36 8.63 19.52
N GLU A 41 -24.49 9.79 18.89
CA GLU A 41 -25.51 10.02 17.88
C GLU A 41 -25.05 11.08 16.87
N VAL A 42 -25.37 10.85 15.61
CA VAL A 42 -25.24 11.82 14.53
C VAL A 42 -26.57 11.87 13.79
N THR A 43 -27.19 13.05 13.79
CA THR A 43 -28.36 13.36 12.96
C THR A 43 -27.97 14.39 11.91
N GLN A 44 -28.69 14.38 10.79
CA GLN A 44 -28.45 15.27 9.67
C GLN A 44 -29.60 16.27 9.57
N SER A 45 -29.28 17.57 9.59
CA SER A 45 -30.26 18.65 9.42
C SER A 45 -30.29 19.20 8.00
N ARG A 46 -29.18 19.06 7.24
CA ARG A 46 -29.06 19.47 5.84
C ARG A 46 -28.29 18.43 5.04
N PHE A 47 -28.54 18.39 3.74
CA PHE A 47 -27.79 17.53 2.84
C PHE A 47 -26.36 18.09 2.68
N GLU A 48 -25.39 17.29 3.09
CA GLU A 48 -23.97 17.59 2.94
C GLU A 48 -23.24 16.32 2.53
N ASP A 49 -22.26 16.43 1.64
CA ASP A 49 -21.56 15.26 1.09
C ASP A 49 -20.42 14.78 1.99
N ARG A 50 -19.97 15.60 2.93
CA ARG A 50 -18.84 15.32 3.84
C ARG A 50 -19.23 15.59 5.29
N LEU A 51 -19.00 14.60 6.14
CA LEU A 51 -19.10 14.68 7.60
C LEU A 51 -17.69 14.55 8.20
N ASP A 52 -17.14 15.65 8.72
CA ASP A 52 -15.81 15.69 9.32
C ASP A 52 -15.88 15.65 10.85
N LEU A 53 -15.47 14.52 11.43
CA LEU A 53 -15.42 14.24 12.86
C LEU A 53 -13.97 14.13 13.37
N SER A 54 -13.03 14.78 12.70
CA SER A 54 -11.61 14.73 13.05
C SER A 54 -11.31 15.49 14.34
N ASN A 55 -10.29 15.05 15.09
CA ASN A 55 -9.77 15.74 16.30
C ASN A 55 -10.82 15.97 17.40
N LEU A 56 -11.74 15.04 17.60
CA LEU A 56 -12.79 15.11 18.63
C LEU A 56 -12.46 14.26 19.88
N ASP A 57 -11.23 13.74 19.96
CA ASP A 57 -10.78 12.82 21.00
C ASP A 57 -11.73 11.60 21.16
N LEU A 58 -12.29 11.12 20.04
CA LEU A 58 -13.16 9.96 20.04
C LEU A 58 -12.37 8.69 20.30
N LEU A 59 -12.85 7.87 21.24
CA LEU A 59 -12.32 6.55 21.61
C LEU A 59 -13.12 5.41 20.96
N ALA A 60 -14.41 5.64 20.72
CA ALA A 60 -15.34 4.61 20.28
C ALA A 60 -16.50 5.19 19.46
N ILE A 61 -17.12 4.35 18.65
CA ILE A 61 -18.38 4.66 17.96
C ILE A 61 -19.47 3.72 18.46
N ARG A 62 -20.52 4.28 19.07
CA ARG A 62 -21.68 3.51 19.52
C ARG A 62 -22.37 2.87 18.32
N GLU A 63 -22.88 1.66 18.52
CA GLU A 63 -23.71 0.97 17.55
C GLU A 63 -24.90 1.86 17.13
N ASN A 64 -25.16 1.94 15.82
CA ASN A 64 -26.23 2.76 15.25
C ASN A 64 -26.17 4.25 15.67
N ALA A 65 -24.97 4.79 15.86
CA ALA A 65 -24.78 6.21 16.13
C ALA A 65 -25.28 7.08 14.97
N PHE A 66 -25.06 6.66 13.72
CA PHE A 66 -25.51 7.40 12.54
C PHE A 66 -26.99 7.14 12.24
N LYS A 67 -27.84 8.16 12.34
CA LYS A 67 -29.28 8.06 12.11
C LYS A 67 -29.65 8.26 10.64
N ASN A 68 -29.23 7.29 9.83
CA ASN A 68 -29.43 7.28 8.37
C ASN A 68 -28.85 8.53 7.69
N VAL A 69 -27.59 8.81 8.01
CA VAL A 69 -26.85 9.98 7.55
C VAL A 69 -26.44 9.76 6.09
N SER A 70 -26.84 10.66 5.20
CA SER A 70 -26.71 10.51 3.74
C SER A 70 -25.35 10.90 3.16
N THR A 71 -24.38 11.19 4.03
CA THR A 71 -23.02 11.65 3.66
C THR A 71 -22.30 10.65 2.75
N LYS A 72 -21.45 11.16 1.85
CA LYS A 72 -20.59 10.35 0.98
C LYS A 72 -19.18 10.19 1.54
N ALA A 73 -18.73 11.10 2.40
CA ALA A 73 -17.40 11.05 3.00
C ALA A 73 -17.49 11.22 4.52
N LEU A 74 -17.02 10.22 5.26
CA LEU A 74 -16.88 10.28 6.71
C LEU A 74 -15.38 10.37 7.04
N VAL A 75 -14.98 11.49 7.65
CA VAL A 75 -13.61 11.73 8.08
C VAL A 75 -13.54 11.63 9.59
N LEU A 76 -12.79 10.66 10.11
CA LEU A 76 -12.61 10.40 11.55
C LEU A 76 -11.14 10.53 11.95
N ASN A 77 -10.39 11.32 11.20
CA ASN A 77 -8.93 11.37 11.30
C ASN A 77 -8.49 11.98 12.64
N ARG A 78 -7.31 11.58 13.12
CA ARG A 78 -6.69 12.15 14.33
C ARG A 78 -7.61 12.08 15.56
N ASN A 79 -8.20 10.91 15.78
CA ASN A 79 -8.90 10.58 17.01
C ASN A 79 -8.10 9.51 17.77
N ARG A 80 -8.74 8.79 18.69
CA ARG A 80 -8.13 7.69 19.46
C ARG A 80 -9.01 6.44 19.38
N ILE A 81 -9.67 6.27 18.24
CA ILE A 81 -10.68 5.23 18.04
C ILE A 81 -9.99 3.89 18.16
N SER A 82 -10.34 3.16 19.20
CA SER A 82 -9.80 1.84 19.57
C SER A 82 -10.91 0.82 19.86
N VAL A 83 -12.17 1.27 19.88
CA VAL A 83 -13.33 0.40 20.10
C VAL A 83 -14.29 0.58 18.93
N LEU A 84 -14.24 -0.37 18.01
CA LEU A 84 -15.16 -0.49 16.88
C LEU A 84 -15.76 -1.89 16.86
N LYS A 85 -16.97 -1.98 16.32
CA LYS A 85 -17.66 -3.22 16.00
C LYS A 85 -18.20 -3.13 14.58
N ARG A 86 -18.63 -4.26 14.03
CA ARG A 86 -19.26 -4.33 12.71
C ARG A 86 -20.38 -3.29 12.54
N GLU A 87 -21.16 -3.06 13.59
CA GLU A 87 -22.32 -2.16 13.60
C GLU A 87 -21.97 -0.68 13.77
N SER A 88 -20.71 -0.34 14.05
CA SER A 88 -20.29 1.04 14.33
C SER A 88 -20.59 1.99 13.16
N PHE A 89 -20.57 1.50 11.92
CA PHE A 89 -20.81 2.31 10.72
C PHE A 89 -22.20 2.09 10.08
N ARG A 90 -23.12 1.40 10.78
CA ARG A 90 -24.51 1.29 10.31
C ARG A 90 -25.18 2.66 10.22
N GLY A 91 -26.07 2.81 9.24
CA GLY A 91 -26.81 4.05 9.00
C GLY A 91 -26.07 5.06 8.12
N LEU A 92 -25.13 4.59 7.29
CA LEU A 92 -24.39 5.39 6.30
C LEU A 92 -24.59 4.81 4.88
N PRO A 93 -25.83 4.87 4.32
CA PRO A 93 -26.18 4.14 3.10
C PRO A 93 -25.43 4.59 1.83
N ASN A 94 -24.95 5.83 1.80
CA ASN A 94 -24.33 6.44 0.62
C ASN A 94 -22.80 6.59 0.74
N LEU A 95 -22.20 6.01 1.77
CA LEU A 95 -20.79 6.25 2.10
C LEU A 95 -19.88 5.71 0.99
N LYS A 96 -19.00 6.59 0.50
CA LYS A 96 -17.98 6.27 -0.51
C LYS A 96 -16.57 6.36 0.04
N TYR A 97 -16.33 7.28 0.97
CA TYR A 97 -15.01 7.50 1.54
C TYR A 97 -15.08 7.38 3.06
N LEU A 98 -14.30 6.46 3.61
CA LEU A 98 -14.11 6.35 5.05
C LEU A 98 -12.64 6.57 5.37
N PHE A 99 -12.34 7.67 6.05
CA PHE A 99 -11.00 8.00 6.52
C PHE A 99 -10.93 7.81 8.04
N LEU A 100 -10.10 6.86 8.47
CA LEU A 100 -9.85 6.52 9.87
C LEU A 100 -8.37 6.76 10.22
N ASP A 101 -7.71 7.68 9.54
CA ASP A 101 -6.26 7.88 9.65
C ASP A 101 -5.89 8.41 11.04
N HIS A 102 -4.69 8.11 11.53
CA HIS A 102 -4.23 8.58 12.85
C HIS A 102 -5.20 8.19 13.98
N ASN A 103 -5.50 6.90 14.09
CA ASN A 103 -6.29 6.29 15.16
C ASN A 103 -5.55 5.07 15.75
N VAL A 104 -6.26 4.21 16.47
CA VAL A 104 -5.74 2.95 17.03
C VAL A 104 -6.69 1.81 16.67
N VAL A 105 -7.15 1.77 15.41
CA VAL A 105 -8.21 0.86 14.95
C VAL A 105 -7.76 -0.60 15.09
N PRO A 106 -8.44 -1.44 15.90
CA PRO A 106 -8.14 -2.85 15.98
C PRO A 106 -8.81 -3.59 14.82
N LEU A 107 -8.04 -4.04 13.83
CA LEU A 107 -8.60 -4.88 12.78
C LEU A 107 -9.12 -6.20 13.36
N SER A 108 -10.29 -6.62 12.89
CA SER A 108 -10.90 -7.90 13.20
C SER A 108 -11.74 -8.37 12.01
N GLY A 109 -11.98 -9.68 11.91
CA GLY A 109 -12.84 -10.23 10.87
C GLY A 109 -14.19 -9.51 10.76
N HIS A 110 -14.61 -9.19 9.54
CA HIS A 110 -15.87 -8.53 9.19
C HIS A 110 -16.11 -7.15 9.81
N LEU A 111 -15.06 -6.46 10.29
CA LEU A 111 -15.21 -5.14 10.96
C LEU A 111 -15.97 -4.12 10.09
N PHE A 112 -15.78 -4.17 8.78
CA PHE A 112 -16.40 -3.22 7.83
C PHE A 112 -17.48 -3.86 6.95
N ALA A 113 -17.97 -5.06 7.27
CA ALA A 113 -18.80 -5.87 6.37
C ALA A 113 -20.15 -5.24 5.98
N ASP A 114 -20.64 -4.27 6.74
CA ASP A 114 -21.90 -3.57 6.44
C ASP A 114 -21.70 -2.42 5.42
N LEU A 115 -20.46 -2.04 5.09
CA LEU A 115 -20.10 -0.98 4.15
C LEU A 115 -19.92 -1.49 2.71
N ARG A 116 -20.91 -2.24 2.20
CA ARG A 116 -20.81 -2.99 0.94
C ARG A 116 -20.52 -2.15 -0.30
N HIS A 117 -20.93 -0.88 -0.29
CA HIS A 117 -20.79 0.05 -1.40
C HIS A 117 -19.57 0.96 -1.31
N LEU A 118 -18.75 0.83 -0.25
CA LEU A 118 -17.62 1.72 0.02
C LEU A 118 -16.46 1.47 -0.97
N PRO A 119 -16.11 2.44 -1.84
CA PRO A 119 -14.99 2.27 -2.76
C PRO A 119 -13.63 2.59 -2.13
N THR A 120 -13.59 3.41 -1.09
CA THR A 120 -12.31 3.84 -0.50
C THR A 120 -12.33 3.76 1.02
N LEU A 121 -11.36 3.00 1.55
CA LEU A 121 -11.07 2.89 2.98
C LEU A 121 -9.63 3.31 3.24
N SER A 122 -9.45 4.29 4.12
CA SER A 122 -8.13 4.73 4.57
C SER A 122 -7.95 4.47 6.06
N LEU A 123 -6.85 3.79 6.38
CA LEU A 123 -6.40 3.41 7.72
C LEU A 123 -4.93 3.81 7.92
N PHE A 124 -4.45 4.84 7.21
CA PHE A 124 -3.06 5.31 7.34
C PHE A 124 -2.74 5.74 8.77
N PHE A 125 -1.49 5.60 9.20
CA PHE A 125 -1.04 6.10 10.51
C PHE A 125 -1.84 5.52 11.69
N ASN A 126 -2.27 4.26 11.61
CA ASN A 126 -2.85 3.54 12.74
C ASN A 126 -1.76 2.74 13.48
N LYS A 127 -2.17 1.76 14.31
CA LYS A 127 -1.29 0.83 15.05
C LYS A 127 -1.61 -0.62 14.70
N ILE A 128 -1.96 -0.86 13.44
CA ILE A 128 -2.31 -2.19 12.94
C ILE A 128 -1.01 -2.99 12.80
N ASP A 129 -0.88 -4.09 13.53
CA ASP A 129 0.31 -4.96 13.54
C ASP A 129 0.14 -6.23 12.69
N SER A 130 -1.10 -6.55 12.33
CA SER A 130 -1.47 -7.73 11.58
C SER A 130 -2.76 -7.47 10.80
N ILE A 131 -2.99 -8.26 9.74
CA ILE A 131 -4.25 -8.27 9.00
C ILE A 131 -4.92 -9.62 9.25
N PRO A 132 -5.81 -9.71 10.26
CA PRO A 132 -6.55 -10.92 10.53
C PRO A 132 -7.40 -11.35 9.34
N LYS A 133 -7.61 -12.65 9.22
CA LYS A 133 -8.55 -13.25 8.26
C LYS A 133 -9.89 -12.51 8.25
N ASP A 134 -10.40 -12.30 7.04
CA ASP A 134 -11.70 -11.68 6.76
C ASP A 134 -11.85 -10.22 7.26
N SER A 135 -10.77 -9.52 7.63
CA SER A 135 -10.83 -8.13 8.11
C SER A 135 -11.55 -7.18 7.15
N PHE A 136 -11.44 -7.42 5.84
CA PHE A 136 -12.07 -6.62 4.79
C PHE A 136 -13.22 -7.34 4.09
N ALA A 137 -13.64 -8.49 4.59
CA ALA A 137 -14.74 -9.26 4.00
C ALA A 137 -16.05 -8.45 4.06
N GLY A 138 -16.82 -8.49 2.96
CA GLY A 138 -18.07 -7.74 2.80
C GLY A 138 -17.93 -6.37 2.13
N LEU A 139 -16.71 -5.85 1.96
CA LEU A 139 -16.44 -4.62 1.22
C LEU A 139 -16.48 -4.84 -0.32
N SER A 140 -17.61 -5.29 -0.84
CA SER A 140 -17.78 -5.78 -2.22
C SER A 140 -17.59 -4.74 -3.33
N SER A 141 -17.51 -3.45 -3.01
CA SER A 141 -17.23 -2.38 -3.97
C SER A 141 -15.90 -1.66 -3.72
N LEU A 142 -15.04 -2.19 -2.84
CA LEU A 142 -13.77 -1.57 -2.51
C LEU A 142 -12.83 -1.53 -3.71
N ILE A 143 -12.32 -0.35 -4.00
CA ILE A 143 -11.38 -0.05 -5.09
C ILE A 143 -10.00 0.28 -4.51
N SER A 144 -9.95 1.08 -3.44
CA SER A 144 -8.71 1.55 -2.84
C SER A 144 -8.67 1.25 -1.34
N LEU A 145 -7.61 0.58 -0.91
CA LEU A 145 -7.33 0.29 0.48
C LEU A 145 -5.97 0.87 0.87
N TYR A 146 -5.97 1.74 1.88
CA TYR A 146 -4.76 2.37 2.40
C TYR A 146 -4.45 1.90 3.82
N LEU A 147 -3.33 1.20 3.97
CA LEU A 147 -2.84 0.59 5.21
C LEU A 147 -1.39 1.00 5.53
N GLY A 148 -0.85 2.01 4.85
CA GLY A 148 0.53 2.42 5.10
C GLY A 148 0.72 3.12 6.45
N HIS A 149 1.98 3.32 6.84
CA HIS A 149 2.33 3.90 8.14
C HIS A 149 1.65 3.18 9.33
N ASN A 150 1.60 1.85 9.28
CA ASN A 150 1.14 0.99 10.36
C ASN A 150 2.33 0.18 10.90
N ASP A 151 2.05 -0.84 11.71
CA ASP A 151 3.05 -1.69 12.34
C ASP A 151 3.01 -3.13 11.78
N ILE A 152 2.45 -3.35 10.58
CA ILE A 152 2.21 -4.70 10.01
C ILE A 152 3.54 -5.41 9.78
N GLU A 153 3.71 -6.60 10.39
CA GLU A 153 4.98 -7.35 10.36
C GLU A 153 5.06 -8.40 9.25
N ALA A 154 3.92 -8.94 8.82
CA ALA A 154 3.84 -9.99 7.81
C ALA A 154 2.55 -9.89 7.00
N ILE A 155 2.61 -10.36 5.75
CA ILE A 155 1.42 -10.66 4.96
C ILE A 155 1.22 -12.17 4.95
N GLU A 156 0.20 -12.64 5.66
CA GLU A 156 -0.15 -14.06 5.75
C GLU A 156 -1.05 -14.47 4.58
N ALA A 157 -1.13 -15.78 4.31
CA ALA A 157 -1.93 -16.33 3.20
C ALA A 157 -3.41 -15.91 3.27
N GLU A 158 -3.93 -15.71 4.48
CA GLU A 158 -5.33 -15.34 4.72
C GLU A 158 -5.52 -13.82 4.94
N SER A 159 -4.46 -12.99 4.90
CA SER A 159 -4.56 -11.55 5.15
C SER A 159 -5.51 -10.85 4.17
N PHE A 160 -5.54 -11.32 2.93
CA PHE A 160 -6.49 -10.89 1.91
C PHE A 160 -7.35 -12.05 1.44
N SER A 161 -7.80 -12.94 2.33
CA SER A 161 -8.82 -13.95 1.97
C SER A 161 -10.21 -13.31 1.89
N ASN A 162 -11.09 -13.88 1.06
CA ASN A 162 -12.50 -13.47 0.94
C ASN A 162 -12.70 -11.96 0.69
N HIS A 163 -11.72 -11.32 0.07
CA HIS A 163 -11.76 -9.92 -0.32
C HIS A 163 -12.56 -9.74 -1.62
N ASN A 164 -12.85 -8.48 -1.95
CA ASN A 164 -13.44 -8.10 -3.22
C ASN A 164 -12.42 -8.30 -4.36
N PRO A 165 -12.70 -9.12 -5.39
CA PRO A 165 -11.79 -9.25 -6.54
C PRO A 165 -11.58 -7.93 -7.30
N GLY A 166 -12.46 -6.93 -7.14
CA GLY A 166 -12.36 -5.61 -7.78
C GLY A 166 -11.42 -4.59 -7.12
N LEU A 167 -10.58 -4.98 -6.16
CA LEU A 167 -9.61 -4.06 -5.56
C LEU A 167 -8.54 -3.66 -6.59
N LEU A 168 -8.40 -2.36 -6.85
CA LEU A 168 -7.43 -1.83 -7.81
C LEU A 168 -6.15 -1.31 -7.17
N HIS A 169 -6.25 -0.76 -5.95
CA HIS A 169 -5.11 -0.11 -5.29
C HIS A 169 -4.95 -0.59 -3.84
N LEU A 170 -3.76 -1.11 -3.54
CA LEU A 170 -3.38 -1.57 -2.21
C LEU A 170 -2.08 -0.89 -1.77
N TRP A 171 -2.18 -0.07 -0.72
CA TRP A 171 -1.06 0.67 -0.16
C TRP A 171 -0.68 0.13 1.20
N LEU A 172 0.49 -0.51 1.29
CA LEU A 172 1.08 -1.12 2.47
C LEU A 172 2.43 -0.49 2.84
N ASN A 173 2.71 0.70 2.29
CA ASN A 173 4.00 1.37 2.46
C ASN A 173 4.26 1.79 3.91
N ASN A 174 5.53 1.89 4.30
CA ASN A 174 5.95 2.32 5.63
C ASN A 174 5.34 1.46 6.75
N ASN A 175 5.40 0.13 6.60
CA ASN A 175 5.06 -0.84 7.62
C ASN A 175 6.34 -1.54 8.13
N LYS A 176 6.22 -2.70 8.76
CA LYS A 176 7.34 -3.52 9.23
C LYS A 176 7.41 -4.86 8.50
N ILE A 177 6.82 -4.95 7.30
CA ILE A 177 6.62 -6.23 6.61
C ILE A 177 7.99 -6.81 6.27
N SER A 178 8.34 -7.95 6.88
CA SER A 178 9.58 -8.68 6.61
C SER A 178 9.36 -9.96 5.82
N CYS A 179 8.12 -10.47 5.78
CA CYS A 179 7.78 -11.67 5.02
C CYS A 179 6.39 -11.58 4.40
N ILE A 180 6.24 -12.26 3.27
CA ILE A 180 4.99 -12.44 2.53
C ILE A 180 4.83 -13.94 2.35
N ALA A 181 3.65 -14.49 2.67
CA ALA A 181 3.36 -15.90 2.43
C ALA A 181 3.07 -16.15 0.93
N PRO A 182 3.32 -17.36 0.40
CA PRO A 182 2.98 -17.70 -0.98
C PRO A 182 1.51 -17.41 -1.30
N ASP A 183 1.24 -16.96 -2.53
CA ASP A 183 -0.12 -16.73 -3.05
C ASP A 183 -0.97 -15.72 -2.25
N SER A 184 -0.40 -14.96 -1.29
CA SER A 184 -1.15 -14.00 -0.45
C SER A 184 -1.87 -12.90 -1.23
N PHE A 185 -1.45 -12.62 -2.46
CA PHE A 185 -2.09 -11.66 -3.36
C PHE A 185 -2.83 -12.32 -4.54
N ALA A 186 -2.85 -13.66 -4.65
CA ALA A 186 -3.29 -14.35 -5.86
C ALA A 186 -4.76 -14.10 -6.24
N GLY A 187 -5.62 -13.78 -5.27
CA GLY A 187 -7.02 -13.43 -5.53
C GLY A 187 -7.25 -11.96 -5.91
N LEU A 188 -6.23 -11.10 -5.88
CA LEU A 188 -6.31 -9.68 -6.23
C LEU A 188 -6.09 -9.48 -7.74
N THR A 189 -6.84 -10.20 -8.57
CA THR A 189 -6.59 -10.28 -10.02
C THR A 189 -6.82 -8.98 -10.78
N GLU A 190 -7.59 -8.04 -10.21
CA GLU A 190 -7.82 -6.70 -10.77
C GLU A 190 -6.83 -5.65 -10.28
N LEU A 191 -5.88 -6.01 -9.39
CA LEU A 191 -4.97 -5.05 -8.80
C LEU A 191 -4.13 -4.36 -9.87
N ASN A 192 -4.16 -3.03 -9.85
CA ASN A 192 -3.46 -2.16 -10.79
C ASN A 192 -2.26 -1.47 -10.12
N GLY A 193 -2.35 -1.16 -8.82
CA GLY A 193 -1.26 -0.57 -8.06
C GLY A 193 -1.02 -1.25 -6.71
N LEU A 194 0.22 -1.66 -6.46
CA LEU A 194 0.70 -2.23 -5.21
C LEU A 194 1.90 -1.44 -4.69
N CYS A 195 1.78 -0.89 -3.49
CA CYS A 195 2.85 -0.12 -2.84
C CYS A 195 3.28 -0.81 -1.55
N LEU A 196 4.48 -1.37 -1.55
CA LEU A 196 5.16 -2.03 -0.43
C LEU A 196 6.44 -1.28 -0.02
N ALA A 197 6.59 -0.03 -0.45
CA ALA A 197 7.76 0.78 -0.14
C ALA A 197 7.97 1.01 1.36
N GLY A 198 9.20 1.16 1.82
CA GLY A 198 9.48 1.48 3.23
C GLY A 198 9.14 0.33 4.18
N ASN A 199 9.42 -0.91 3.78
CA ASN A 199 9.21 -2.11 4.59
C ASN A 199 10.57 -2.76 4.94
N ARG A 200 10.55 -4.03 5.33
CA ARG A 200 11.75 -4.80 5.74
C ARG A 200 11.90 -6.06 4.91
N LEU A 201 11.41 -6.04 3.66
CA LEU A 201 11.44 -7.20 2.77
C LEU A 201 12.87 -7.48 2.34
N GLU A 202 13.32 -8.73 2.53
CA GLU A 202 14.65 -9.21 2.13
C GLU A 202 14.56 -10.16 0.93
N ASP A 203 13.57 -11.05 0.93
CA ASP A 203 13.30 -12.03 -0.13
C ASP A 203 11.79 -12.25 -0.29
N PHE A 204 11.40 -12.90 -1.39
CA PHE A 204 10.01 -13.20 -1.73
C PHE A 204 9.83 -14.70 -1.96
N PRO A 205 8.72 -15.30 -1.50
CA PRO A 205 8.40 -16.67 -1.86
C PRO A 205 8.13 -16.79 -3.37
N SER A 206 8.32 -17.99 -3.90
CA SER A 206 7.91 -18.29 -5.27
C SER A 206 6.41 -18.02 -5.44
N GLY A 207 6.06 -17.21 -6.45
CA GLY A 207 4.67 -16.84 -6.72
C GLY A 207 4.08 -15.80 -5.77
N ALA A 208 4.90 -15.01 -5.05
CA ALA A 208 4.41 -13.89 -4.23
C ALA A 208 3.42 -12.99 -5.00
N PHE A 209 3.71 -12.71 -6.27
CA PHE A 209 2.89 -11.87 -7.15
C PHE A 209 2.09 -12.66 -8.20
N ARG A 210 1.85 -13.95 -7.96
CA ARG A 210 1.13 -14.82 -8.92
C ARG A 210 -0.23 -14.22 -9.27
N GLY A 211 -0.56 -14.21 -10.56
CA GLY A 211 -1.87 -13.77 -11.07
C GLY A 211 -2.11 -12.27 -11.10
N LEU A 212 -1.14 -11.43 -10.71
CA LEU A 212 -1.24 -9.96 -10.76
C LEU A 212 -0.99 -9.40 -12.18
N ASN A 213 -1.63 -9.99 -13.19
CA ASN A 213 -1.35 -9.72 -14.60
C ASN A 213 -1.77 -8.31 -15.05
N LYS A 214 -2.66 -7.65 -14.29
CA LYS A 214 -3.16 -6.29 -14.53
C LYS A 214 -2.41 -5.22 -13.74
N LEU A 215 -1.40 -5.60 -12.96
CA LEU A 215 -0.63 -4.68 -12.16
C LEU A 215 0.20 -3.78 -13.08
N GLU A 216 0.00 -2.46 -12.99
CA GLU A 216 0.72 -1.46 -13.76
C GLU A 216 1.80 -0.75 -12.93
N TYR A 217 1.60 -0.66 -11.61
CA TYR A 217 2.51 -0.02 -10.68
C TYR A 217 2.89 -0.96 -9.53
N LEU A 218 4.19 -1.21 -9.37
CA LEU A 218 4.76 -1.93 -8.25
C LEU A 218 5.89 -1.12 -7.63
N SER A 219 5.78 -0.86 -6.34
CA SER A 219 6.77 -0.12 -5.56
C SER A 219 7.26 -0.96 -4.40
N LEU A 220 8.55 -1.29 -4.47
CA LEU A 220 9.33 -2.10 -3.53
C LEU A 220 10.53 -1.32 -2.99
N ASP A 221 10.55 0.00 -3.21
CA ASP A 221 11.64 0.86 -2.77
C ASP A 221 11.78 0.95 -1.26
N ILE A 222 12.97 1.29 -0.77
CA ILE A 222 13.24 1.43 0.67
C ILE A 222 12.90 0.11 1.39
N ASN A 223 13.50 -0.98 0.94
CA ASN A 223 13.44 -2.30 1.56
C ASN A 223 14.86 -2.83 1.75
N ARG A 224 15.04 -4.14 1.93
CA ARG A 224 16.33 -4.81 2.11
C ARG A 224 16.53 -5.91 1.08
N ILE A 225 15.91 -5.76 -0.09
CA ILE A 225 15.88 -6.80 -1.12
C ILE A 225 17.29 -7.00 -1.66
N THR A 226 17.81 -8.22 -1.60
CA THR A 226 19.17 -8.54 -2.07
C THR A 226 19.21 -9.05 -3.51
N SER A 227 18.09 -9.55 -4.02
CA SER A 227 17.98 -10.08 -5.38
C SER A 227 16.53 -10.07 -5.86
N VAL A 228 16.35 -9.92 -7.17
CA VAL A 228 15.08 -10.15 -7.87
C VAL A 228 15.32 -11.17 -8.97
N SER A 229 14.33 -12.03 -9.24
CA SER A 229 14.45 -13.07 -10.25
C SER A 229 13.31 -12.99 -11.26
N ARG A 230 13.55 -13.52 -12.46
CA ARG A 230 12.51 -13.67 -13.48
C ARG A 230 11.29 -14.43 -12.96
N SER A 231 11.51 -15.45 -12.15
CA SER A 231 10.42 -16.28 -11.62
C SER A 231 9.49 -15.53 -10.64
N LEU A 232 9.99 -14.49 -9.96
CA LEU A 232 9.21 -13.61 -9.11
C LEU A 232 8.33 -12.65 -9.93
N LEU A 233 8.85 -12.15 -11.05
CA LEU A 233 8.23 -11.07 -11.84
C LEU A 233 7.43 -11.56 -13.05
N ARG A 234 7.53 -12.84 -13.43
CA ARG A 234 6.99 -13.39 -14.69
C ARG A 234 5.50 -13.14 -14.97
N ASP A 235 4.68 -13.04 -13.92
CA ASP A 235 3.22 -12.85 -14.07
C ASP A 235 2.85 -11.36 -14.20
N LEU A 236 3.78 -10.43 -13.93
CA LEU A 236 3.57 -8.98 -13.96
C LEU A 236 3.63 -8.41 -15.39
N VAL A 237 2.99 -9.09 -16.35
CA VAL A 237 3.08 -8.78 -17.78
C VAL A 237 2.51 -7.41 -18.17
N GLY A 238 1.62 -6.84 -17.35
CA GLY A 238 1.05 -5.51 -17.51
C GLY A 238 1.85 -4.38 -16.84
N LEU A 239 2.98 -4.69 -16.19
CA LEU A 239 3.69 -3.71 -15.36
C LEU A 239 4.34 -2.62 -16.20
N LYS A 240 4.06 -1.35 -15.83
CA LYS A 240 4.61 -0.15 -16.48
C LYS A 240 5.67 0.52 -15.63
N ILE A 241 5.50 0.51 -14.31
CA ILE A 241 6.40 1.18 -13.37
C ILE A 241 6.84 0.18 -12.29
N LEU A 242 8.16 -0.04 -12.21
CA LEU A 242 8.80 -0.83 -11.17
C LEU A 242 9.81 0.03 -10.41
N ARG A 243 9.57 0.20 -9.11
CA ARG A 243 10.47 0.92 -8.19
C ARG A 243 11.16 -0.06 -7.26
N LEU A 244 12.48 -0.11 -7.34
CA LEU A 244 13.38 -0.95 -6.53
C LEU A 244 14.49 -0.11 -5.88
N GLN A 245 14.40 1.22 -5.91
CA GLN A 245 15.45 2.07 -5.36
C GLN A 245 15.62 1.91 -3.85
N GLN A 246 16.81 2.20 -3.33
CA GLN A 246 17.12 2.07 -1.89
C GLN A 246 16.87 0.65 -1.38
N ASN A 247 17.52 -0.33 -2.02
CA ASN A 247 17.54 -1.75 -1.64
C ASN A 247 19.00 -2.24 -1.55
N GLU A 248 19.20 -3.55 -1.42
CA GLU A 248 20.53 -4.17 -1.29
C GLU A 248 20.90 -5.04 -2.49
N ILE A 249 20.32 -4.77 -3.66
CA ILE A 249 20.50 -5.61 -4.86
C ILE A 249 21.94 -5.48 -5.35
N SER A 250 22.72 -6.56 -5.30
CA SER A 250 24.12 -6.57 -5.70
C SER A 250 24.37 -7.11 -7.12
N ALA A 251 23.45 -7.93 -7.64
CA ALA A 251 23.55 -8.51 -8.97
C ALA A 251 22.16 -8.74 -9.57
N LEU A 252 22.08 -8.73 -10.90
CA LEU A 252 20.89 -9.06 -11.67
C LEU A 252 21.27 -10.09 -12.72
N GLU A 253 20.56 -11.21 -12.76
CA GLU A 253 20.80 -12.27 -13.74
C GLU A 253 20.30 -11.84 -15.13
N PRO A 254 20.83 -12.43 -16.22
CA PRO A 254 20.25 -12.29 -17.54
C PRO A 254 18.75 -12.65 -17.52
N ASP A 255 17.95 -11.99 -18.34
CA ASP A 255 16.50 -12.19 -18.47
C ASP A 255 15.66 -11.88 -17.21
N THR A 256 16.24 -11.27 -16.16
CA THR A 256 15.52 -10.95 -14.90
C THR A 256 14.19 -10.23 -15.13
N PHE A 257 14.14 -9.30 -16.10
CA PHE A 257 12.95 -8.51 -16.41
C PHE A 257 12.27 -8.90 -17.73
N ARG A 258 12.64 -10.03 -18.33
CA ARG A 258 12.29 -10.38 -19.73
C ARG A 258 10.79 -10.40 -20.02
N ASP A 259 9.98 -10.80 -19.05
CA ASP A 259 8.53 -10.91 -19.22
C ASP A 259 7.80 -9.55 -19.05
N LEU A 260 8.50 -8.50 -18.58
CA LEU A 260 7.95 -7.16 -18.33
C LEU A 260 7.93 -6.29 -19.60
N SER A 261 7.36 -6.81 -20.68
CA SER A 261 7.38 -6.15 -22.00
C SER A 261 6.69 -4.78 -22.04
N GLN A 262 5.80 -4.48 -21.09
CA GLN A 262 5.09 -3.19 -20.97
C GLN A 262 5.82 -2.18 -20.07
N LEU A 263 6.98 -2.53 -19.52
CA LEU A 263 7.68 -1.69 -18.57
C LEU A 263 8.18 -0.41 -19.24
N GLU A 264 7.80 0.73 -18.69
CA GLU A 264 8.15 2.07 -19.17
C GLU A 264 9.20 2.72 -18.26
N GLN A 265 9.13 2.44 -16.95
CA GLN A 265 10.02 3.01 -15.94
C GLN A 265 10.56 1.94 -14.99
N LEU A 266 11.88 1.90 -14.87
CA LEU A 266 12.61 1.03 -13.94
C LEU A 266 13.57 1.85 -13.09
N ASP A 267 13.35 1.85 -11.78
CA ASP A 267 14.25 2.51 -10.83
C ASP A 267 15.01 1.49 -9.99
N LEU A 268 16.32 1.42 -10.19
CA LEU A 268 17.30 0.60 -9.49
C LEU A 268 18.35 1.48 -8.79
N SER A 269 18.08 2.77 -8.60
CA SER A 269 19.01 3.68 -7.94
C SER A 269 19.25 3.31 -6.48
N GLU A 270 20.38 3.75 -5.90
CA GLU A 270 20.71 3.50 -4.49
C GLU A 270 20.66 1.99 -4.12
N ASN A 271 21.27 1.15 -4.95
CA ASN A 271 21.45 -0.28 -4.72
C ASN A 271 22.95 -0.62 -4.62
N LYS A 272 23.31 -1.91 -4.68
CA LYS A 272 24.70 -2.40 -4.54
C LYS A 272 25.25 -2.99 -5.85
N LEU A 273 24.68 -2.63 -7.00
CA LEU A 273 25.08 -3.19 -8.29
C LEU A 273 26.53 -2.80 -8.61
N SER A 274 27.38 -3.77 -8.93
CA SER A 274 28.77 -3.51 -9.32
C SER A 274 29.04 -3.72 -10.81
N HIS A 275 28.25 -4.56 -11.47
CA HIS A 275 28.40 -4.92 -12.88
C HIS A 275 27.02 -5.21 -13.47
N ILE A 276 26.79 -4.82 -14.72
CA ILE A 276 25.57 -5.16 -15.45
C ILE A 276 25.94 -6.08 -16.62
N VAL A 277 25.39 -7.29 -16.58
CA VAL A 277 25.66 -8.34 -17.57
C VAL A 277 24.79 -8.19 -18.81
N ALA A 278 25.27 -8.72 -19.93
CA ALA A 278 24.49 -8.75 -21.16
C ALA A 278 23.18 -9.51 -20.94
N GLY A 279 22.08 -8.95 -21.45
CA GLY A 279 20.75 -9.56 -21.32
C GLY A 279 20.00 -9.27 -20.02
N THR A 280 20.58 -8.54 -19.05
CA THR A 280 19.84 -8.10 -17.84
C THR A 280 18.52 -7.38 -18.20
N PHE A 281 18.56 -6.53 -19.23
CA PHE A 281 17.42 -5.75 -19.71
C PHE A 281 16.77 -6.30 -20.98
N ALA A 282 17.02 -7.57 -21.32
CA ALA A 282 16.44 -8.19 -22.50
C ALA A 282 14.91 -8.12 -22.47
N GLY A 283 14.28 -7.85 -23.62
CA GLY A 283 12.82 -7.79 -23.75
C GLY A 283 12.15 -6.47 -23.31
N LEU A 284 12.89 -5.54 -22.70
CA LEU A 284 12.38 -4.24 -22.22
C LEU A 284 12.23 -3.19 -23.34
N SER A 285 11.59 -3.58 -24.45
CA SER A 285 11.44 -2.76 -25.67
C SER A 285 10.58 -1.49 -25.50
N ASN A 286 9.76 -1.41 -24.44
CA ASN A 286 8.97 -0.22 -24.12
C ASN A 286 9.60 0.70 -23.07
N LEU A 287 10.78 0.34 -22.53
CA LEU A 287 11.40 1.08 -21.45
C LEU A 287 11.86 2.47 -21.93
N GLU A 288 11.34 3.50 -21.27
CA GLU A 288 11.67 4.90 -21.58
C GLU A 288 12.66 5.47 -20.57
N ASN A 289 12.55 5.07 -19.30
CA ASN A 289 13.36 5.62 -18.22
C ASN A 289 13.98 4.50 -17.39
N ILE A 290 15.30 4.53 -17.25
CA ILE A 290 16.01 3.67 -16.31
C ILE A 290 16.93 4.51 -15.42
N ALA A 291 16.81 4.31 -14.11
CA ALA A 291 17.65 4.92 -13.10
C ALA A 291 18.54 3.86 -12.45
N LEU A 292 19.84 4.03 -12.57
CA LEU A 292 20.91 3.18 -12.02
C LEU A 292 21.88 4.02 -11.18
N SER A 293 21.49 5.25 -10.82
CA SER A 293 22.33 6.17 -10.06
C SER A 293 22.68 5.61 -8.68
N ASP A 294 23.78 6.07 -8.11
CA ASP A 294 24.19 5.79 -6.73
C ASP A 294 24.28 4.27 -6.44
N ASN A 295 24.90 3.55 -7.37
CA ASN A 295 25.30 2.15 -7.23
C ASN A 295 26.85 2.05 -7.21
N GLY A 296 27.40 0.83 -7.26
CA GLY A 296 28.83 0.56 -7.36
C GLY A 296 29.31 0.18 -8.77
N ILE A 297 28.56 0.55 -9.83
CA ILE A 297 28.78 0.00 -11.17
C ILE A 297 30.11 0.53 -11.73
N HIS A 298 31.00 -0.38 -12.12
CA HIS A 298 32.29 -0.03 -12.74
C HIS A 298 32.42 -0.55 -14.18
N THR A 299 31.62 -1.54 -14.57
CA THR A 299 31.62 -2.12 -15.93
C THR A 299 30.20 -2.51 -16.35
N VAL A 300 29.95 -2.44 -17.66
CA VAL A 300 28.74 -2.98 -18.32
C VAL A 300 29.19 -3.83 -19.51
N ASP A 301 28.51 -4.95 -19.75
CA ASP A 301 28.81 -5.81 -20.89
C ASP A 301 28.40 -5.16 -22.22
N ASN A 302 29.00 -5.66 -23.30
CA ASN A 302 28.67 -5.21 -24.65
C ASN A 302 27.21 -5.53 -24.98
N GLY A 303 26.52 -4.56 -25.58
CA GLY A 303 25.12 -4.71 -25.99
C GLY A 303 24.10 -4.74 -24.85
N THR A 304 24.50 -4.42 -23.60
CA THR A 304 23.61 -4.40 -22.42
C THR A 304 22.31 -3.63 -22.65
N PHE A 305 22.34 -2.53 -23.42
CA PHE A 305 21.18 -1.67 -23.68
C PHE A 305 20.55 -1.85 -25.06
N ALA A 306 20.96 -2.87 -25.83
CA ALA A 306 20.56 -3.01 -27.24
C ALA A 306 19.04 -3.13 -27.47
N ASP A 307 18.33 -3.76 -26.54
CA ASP A 307 16.87 -3.93 -26.61
C ASP A 307 16.07 -2.68 -26.19
N LEU A 308 16.73 -1.69 -25.58
CA LEU A 308 16.08 -0.49 -25.01
C LEU A 308 15.81 0.57 -26.09
N VAL A 309 15.11 0.19 -27.15
CA VAL A 309 14.90 1.01 -28.35
C VAL A 309 14.10 2.30 -28.12
N LYS A 310 13.30 2.37 -27.04
CA LYS A 310 12.54 3.56 -26.63
C LYS A 310 13.20 4.39 -25.53
N LEU A 311 14.42 4.04 -25.12
CA LEU A 311 15.07 4.68 -23.98
C LEU A 311 15.29 6.17 -24.23
N ARG A 312 14.78 7.00 -23.31
CA ARG A 312 14.89 8.45 -23.32
C ARG A 312 15.82 8.94 -22.22
N TYR A 313 15.69 8.37 -21.03
CA TYR A 313 16.45 8.73 -19.84
C TYR A 313 17.24 7.56 -19.27
N LEU A 314 18.52 7.82 -19.00
CA LEU A 314 19.45 6.89 -18.41
C LEU A 314 20.23 7.58 -17.29
N GLY A 315 19.86 7.29 -16.04
CA GLY A 315 20.52 7.82 -14.86
C GLY A 315 21.68 6.91 -14.43
N PHE A 316 22.91 7.40 -14.48
CA PHE A 316 24.12 6.66 -14.06
C PHE A 316 24.99 7.43 -13.06
N GLY A 317 24.55 8.58 -12.57
CA GLY A 317 25.33 9.40 -11.65
C GLY A 317 25.69 8.62 -10.38
N GLY A 318 26.81 8.95 -9.72
CA GLY A 318 27.17 8.31 -8.45
C GLY A 318 27.66 6.86 -8.55
N ASN A 319 28.01 6.38 -9.75
CA ASN A 319 28.67 5.08 -9.97
C ASN A 319 30.20 5.21 -10.05
N ASN A 320 30.90 4.07 -10.14
CA ASN A 320 32.36 3.98 -10.18
C ASN A 320 32.90 3.74 -11.61
N PHE A 321 32.30 4.37 -12.61
CA PHE A 321 32.72 4.21 -14.00
C PHE A 321 34.10 4.80 -14.25
N THR A 322 34.95 4.02 -14.91
CA THR A 322 36.16 4.53 -15.56
C THR A 322 35.81 5.07 -16.94
N GLU A 323 35.15 4.27 -17.80
CA GLU A 323 34.66 4.65 -19.14
C GLU A 323 33.44 3.80 -19.57
N ILE A 324 32.49 4.38 -20.33
CA ILE A 324 31.45 3.63 -21.06
C ILE A 324 31.50 4.08 -22.52
N TYR A 325 31.76 3.15 -23.43
CA TYR A 325 31.73 3.40 -24.87
C TYR A 325 30.34 3.16 -25.42
N ARG A 326 29.77 4.18 -26.06
CA ARG A 326 28.42 4.13 -26.62
C ARG A 326 28.25 3.02 -27.66
N GLU A 327 29.23 2.89 -28.56
CA GLU A 327 29.23 1.92 -29.66
C GLU A 327 29.20 0.47 -29.14
N VAL A 328 29.79 0.25 -27.98
CA VAL A 328 30.00 -1.07 -27.40
C VAL A 328 28.83 -1.46 -26.48
N SER A 329 28.27 -0.50 -25.74
CA SER A 329 27.18 -0.74 -24.77
C SER A 329 25.79 -0.93 -25.43
N GLY A 330 25.66 -0.69 -26.73
CA GLY A 330 24.39 -0.84 -27.46
C GLY A 330 23.39 0.28 -27.18
N LEU A 331 23.85 1.44 -26.70
CA LEU A 331 22.98 2.58 -26.41
C LEU A 331 22.38 3.14 -27.71
N PRO A 332 21.07 3.44 -27.76
CA PRO A 332 20.45 4.03 -28.95
C PRO A 332 21.06 5.39 -29.30
N VAL A 333 20.83 5.87 -30.52
CA VAL A 333 21.34 7.18 -31.01
C VAL A 333 20.64 8.36 -30.29
N THR A 334 19.51 8.12 -29.62
CA THR A 334 18.67 9.12 -28.96
C THR A 334 18.29 8.81 -27.51
N PRO A 335 19.25 8.72 -26.58
CA PRO A 335 18.99 9.11 -25.21
C PRO A 335 19.66 10.45 -24.89
N THR A 336 18.95 11.30 -24.16
CA THR A 336 19.51 12.51 -23.57
C THR A 336 20.37 12.07 -22.38
N ILE A 337 21.57 11.56 -22.68
CA ILE A 337 22.54 11.13 -21.67
C ILE A 337 23.15 12.39 -21.08
N LEU A 338 22.64 12.83 -19.93
CA LEU A 338 22.94 14.14 -19.39
C LEU A 338 24.30 14.25 -18.69
N ARG A 339 25.08 13.17 -18.53
CA ARG A 339 26.41 13.23 -17.90
C ARG A 339 27.22 11.94 -18.16
N PHE A 340 28.49 12.10 -18.53
CA PHE A 340 29.57 11.09 -18.60
C PHE A 340 29.78 10.24 -19.88
N LEU A 341 29.14 10.51 -21.01
CA LEU A 341 29.62 9.91 -22.27
C LEU A 341 30.93 10.57 -22.72
N LYS A 342 31.98 9.77 -22.92
CA LYS A 342 33.01 10.11 -23.90
C LYS A 342 32.49 9.64 -25.27
N PHE A 343 32.42 10.58 -26.21
CA PHE A 343 32.03 10.33 -27.59
C PHE A 343 33.14 9.63 -28.36
#